data_AF-A0A9E3XJF6-F1
#
_entry.id   AF-A0A9E3XJF6-F1
#
_cell.length_a   1.000
_cell.length_b   1.000
_cell.length_c   1.000
_cell.angle_alpha   90.00
_cell.angle_beta   90.00
_cell.angle_gamma   90.00
#
_symmetry.space_group_name_H-M   'P 1'
#
loop_
_entity.id
_entity.type
_entity.pdbx_description
1 polymer ?
#
loop_
_entity_poly.entity_id
_entity_poly.type
_entity_poly.pdbx_seq_one_letter_code
_entity_poly.pdbx_strand_id
1 'polypeptide(L)' 'NIMAWTGCVAGAIRESDYLQGLREAGIREVAVEDRLVYDEDFLRGFIADGNFPLGIEDLEPLLKQMEGKIWSARIVGTK' A
#
# COMPACT_ATOMS: atom_id res chain seq x y z
N ASN A 1 2.49 -15.51 -8.47
CA ASN A 1 2.15 -14.24 -7.81
C ASN A 1 2.78 -14.16 -6.41
N ILE A 2 4.07 -14.49 -6.27
CA ILE A 2 4.82 -14.48 -4.99
C ILE A 2 5.36 -13.07 -4.66
N MET A 3 5.53 -12.22 -5.69
CA MET A 3 6.26 -10.94 -5.64
C MET A 3 5.52 -9.84 -4.87
N ALA A 4 4.20 -9.76 -4.98
CA ALA A 4 3.43 -8.80 -4.19
C ALA A 4 3.29 -9.26 -2.72
N TRP A 5 3.42 -10.57 -2.44
CA TRP A 5 3.21 -11.13 -1.10
C TRP A 5 4.31 -10.77 -0.11
N THR A 6 5.57 -10.70 -0.57
CA THR A 6 6.72 -10.36 0.28
C THR A 6 6.84 -8.86 0.59
N GLY A 7 6.19 -7.99 -0.18
CA GLY A 7 6.28 -6.54 -0.01
C GLY A 7 5.14 -5.89 0.78
N CYS A 8 4.28 -6.68 1.45
CA CYS A 8 3.02 -6.22 2.07
C CYS A 8 2.00 -5.57 1.10
N VAL A 9 2.32 -5.42 -0.18
CA VAL A 9 1.45 -4.83 -1.20
C VAL A 9 0.35 -5.78 -1.66
N ALA A 10 0.59 -7.10 -1.72
CA ALA A 10 -0.45 -8.07 -2.11
C ALA A 10 -1.65 -8.07 -1.17
N GLY A 11 -1.42 -7.74 0.10
CA GLY A 11 -2.47 -7.62 1.11
C GLY A 11 -3.15 -6.25 1.13
N ALA A 12 -2.68 -5.29 0.32
CA ALA A 12 -3.31 -3.98 0.26
C ALA A 12 -4.73 -4.11 -0.31
N ILE A 13 -5.68 -3.58 0.44
CA ILE A 13 -7.09 -3.50 0.04
C ILE A 13 -7.45 -2.05 -0.27
N ARG A 14 -8.59 -1.84 -0.95
CA ARG A 14 -9.10 -0.49 -1.16
C ARG A 14 -9.41 0.17 0.18
N GLU A 15 -9.04 1.43 0.33
CA GLU A 15 -9.33 2.21 1.54
C GLU A 15 -10.84 2.21 1.86
N SER A 16 -11.70 2.30 0.84
CA SER A 16 -13.16 2.18 0.99
C SER A 16 -13.59 0.91 1.72
N ASP A 17 -12.98 -0.22 1.37
CA ASP A 17 -13.33 -1.54 1.86
C ASP A 17 -12.84 -1.69 3.31
N TYR A 18 -11.65 -1.17 3.62
CA TYR A 18 -11.14 -1.12 4.99
C TYR A 18 -12.03 -0.25 5.89
N LEU A 19 -12.37 0.96 5.45
CA LEU A 19 -13.24 1.88 6.18
C LEU A 19 -14.64 1.31 6.39
N GLN A 20 -15.16 0.58 5.40
CA GLN A 20 -16.43 -0.13 5.51
C GLN A 20 -16.35 -1.25 6.56
N GLY A 21 -15.31 -2.08 6.51
CA GLY A 21 -15.11 -3.15 7.49
C GLY A 21 -15.00 -2.63 8.93
N LEU A 22 -14.35 -1.47 9.15
CA LEU A 22 -14.31 -0.83 10.46
C LEU A 22 -15.71 -0.42 10.96
N ARG A 23 -16.53 0.16 10.08
CA ARG A 23 -17.92 0.55 10.42
C ARG A 23 -18.78 -0.68 10.73
N GLU A 24 -18.65 -1.74 9.94
CA GLU A 24 -19.36 -3.01 10.16
C GLU A 24 -18.95 -3.68 11.47
N ALA A 25 -17.69 -3.52 11.89
CA ALA A 25 -17.19 -3.96 13.19
C ALA A 25 -17.67 -3.10 14.38
N GLY A 26 -18.47 -2.05 14.12
CA GLY A 26 -19.04 -1.15 15.14
C GLY A 26 -18.14 0.02 15.53
N ILE A 27 -17.02 0.24 14.82
CA ILE A 27 -16.19 1.43 15.01
C ILE A 27 -16.89 2.63 14.37
N ARG A 28 -17.09 3.68 15.16
CA ARG A 28 -17.72 4.95 14.79
C ARG A 28 -16.66 6.03 14.57
N GLU A 29 -17.10 7.15 13.99
CA GLU A 29 -16.26 8.33 13.76
C GLU A 29 -14.96 8.01 13.00
N VAL A 30 -15.02 7.03 12.09
CA VAL A 30 -13.85 6.57 11.35
C VAL A 30 -13.38 7.67 10.40
N ALA A 31 -12.12 8.09 10.55
CA ALA A 31 -11.49 9.09 9.71
C ALA A 31 -10.07 8.68 9.31
N VAL A 32 -9.67 9.08 8.10
CA VAL A 32 -8.27 8.99 7.65
C VAL A 32 -7.59 10.31 8.01
N GLU A 33 -6.67 10.28 8.95
CA GLU A 33 -5.99 11.50 9.43
C GLU A 33 -4.75 11.84 8.60
N ASP A 34 -4.08 10.82 8.07
CA ASP A 34 -2.85 11.03 7.30
C ASP A 34 -2.63 9.93 6.27
N ARG A 35 -1.87 10.25 5.21
CA ARG A 35 -1.45 9.32 4.16
C ARG A 35 0.02 9.54 3.82
N LEU A 36 0.79 8.44 3.84
CA LEU A 36 2.11 8.38 3.22
C LEU A 36 1.97 7.70 1.87
N VAL A 37 1.92 8.51 0.81
CA VAL A 37 1.85 8.04 -0.58
C VAL A 37 3.25 7.64 -1.05
N TYR A 38 3.36 6.45 -1.65
CA TYR A 38 4.63 5.98 -2.19
C TYR A 38 4.79 6.47 -3.63
N ASP A 39 5.81 7.30 -3.83
CA ASP A 39 6.24 7.78 -5.13
C ASP A 39 7.21 6.80 -5.80
N GLU A 40 7.59 7.12 -7.04
CA GLU A 40 8.47 6.27 -7.83
C GLU A 40 9.83 6.05 -7.16
N ASP A 41 10.41 7.09 -6.56
CA ASP A 41 11.72 7.03 -5.91
C ASP A 41 11.71 6.11 -4.67
N PHE A 42 10.67 6.21 -3.85
CA PHE A 42 10.48 5.32 -2.71
C PHE A 42 10.33 3.86 -3.17
N LEU A 43 9.52 3.62 -4.20
CA LEU A 43 9.31 2.26 -4.72
C LEU A 43 10.59 1.70 -5.36
N ARG A 44 11.38 2.52 -6.04
CA ARG A 44 12.70 2.14 -6.56
C ARG A 44 13.66 1.74 -5.45
N GLY A 45 13.74 2.54 -4.38
CA GLY A 45 14.56 2.23 -3.20
C GLY A 45 14.11 0.93 -2.53
N PHE A 46 12.80 0.75 -2.35
CA PHE A 46 12.23 -0.47 -1.78
C PHE A 46 12.60 -1.72 -2.58
N ILE A 47 12.59 -1.64 -3.91
CA ILE A 47 13.00 -2.72 -4.80
C ILE A 47 14.51 -2.95 -4.79
N ALA A 48 15.32 -1.89 -4.70
CA ALA A 48 16.77 -2.04 -4.61
C ALA A 48 17.22 -2.73 -3.31
N ASP A 49 16.54 -2.41 -2.21
CA ASP A 49 16.85 -2.96 -0.88
C ASP A 49 16.29 -4.36 -0.66
N GLY A 50 15.15 -4.68 -1.28
CA GLY A 50 14.65 -6.04 -1.26
C GLY A 50 15.53 -6.93 -2.13
N ASN A 51 15.89 -8.11 -1.63
CA ASN A 51 16.61 -9.11 -2.41
C ASN A 51 15.65 -9.75 -3.45
N PHE A 52 15.14 -8.94 -4.39
CA PHE A 52 14.19 -9.35 -5.40
C PHE A 52 14.92 -10.18 -6.47
N PRO A 53 14.30 -11.29 -6.93
CA PRO A 53 14.89 -12.14 -7.96
C PRO A 53 14.82 -11.53 -9.38
N LEU A 54 14.36 -10.28 -9.51
CA LEU A 54 14.21 -9.55 -10.77
C LEU A 54 15.03 -8.25 -10.70
N GLY A 55 15.63 -7.85 -11.82
CA GLY A 55 16.34 -6.56 -11.90
C GLY A 55 15.37 -5.38 -11.85
N ILE A 56 15.86 -4.21 -11.45
CA ILE A 56 15.06 -2.95 -11.45
C ILE A 56 14.47 -2.67 -12.84
N GLU A 57 15.21 -3.01 -13.91
CA GLU A 57 14.78 -2.82 -15.31
C GLU A 57 13.50 -3.60 -15.65
N ASP A 58 13.33 -4.80 -15.09
CA ASP A 58 12.14 -5.63 -15.31
C ASP A 58 10.91 -5.09 -14.56
N LEU A 59 11.13 -4.24 -13.56
CA LEU A 59 10.10 -3.71 -12.66
C LEU A 59 9.67 -2.28 -13.02
N GLU A 60 10.37 -1.60 -13.93
CA GLU A 60 10.03 -0.27 -14.44
C GLU A 60 8.55 -0.09 -14.85
N PRO A 61 7.95 -0.98 -15.66
CA PRO A 61 6.55 -0.80 -16.07
C PRO A 61 5.60 -0.95 -14.88
N LEU A 62 5.95 -1.81 -13.91
CA LEU A 62 5.16 -2.07 -12.72
C LEU A 62 5.26 -0.89 -11.73
N LEU A 63 6.45 -0.30 -11.59
CA LEU A 63 6.69 0.91 -10.79
C LEU A 63 5.78 2.05 -11.24
N LYS A 64 5.75 2.36 -12.55
CA LYS A 64 4.87 3.39 -13.13
C LYS A 64 3.39 3.09 -12.93
N GLN A 65 3.01 1.83 -12.85
CA GLN A 65 1.62 1.45 -12.58
C GLN A 65 1.24 1.61 -11.10
N MET A 66 2.21 1.50 -10.20
CA MET A 66 2.04 1.53 -8.74
C MET A 66 2.18 2.95 -8.15
N GLU A 67 2.92 3.82 -8.81
CA GLU A 67 3.14 5.21 -8.39
C GLU A 67 1.81 5.90 -8.01
N GLY A 68 1.77 6.46 -6.80
CA GLY A 68 0.60 7.19 -6.30
C GLY A 68 -0.63 6.34 -5.98
N LYS A 69 -0.60 5.02 -6.25
CA LYS A 69 -1.72 4.10 -6.00
C LYS A 69 -1.54 3.23 -4.77
N ILE A 70 -0.36 3.29 -4.15
CA ILE A 70 -0.05 2.59 -2.92
C ILE A 70 0.31 3.64 -1.88
N TRP A 71 -0.32 3.54 -0.73
CA TRP A 71 -0.04 4.40 0.41
C TRP A 71 -0.27 3.64 1.70
N SER A 72 0.39 4.09 2.76
CA SER A 72 -0.02 3.79 4.13
C SER A 72 -0.95 4.89 4.61
N ALA A 73 -1.98 4.54 5.36
CA ALA A 73 -2.94 5.49 5.93
C ALA A 73 -3.00 5.34 7.44
N ARG A 74 -3.05 6.46 8.15
CA ARG A 74 -3.36 6.50 9.57
C ARG A 74 -4.87 6.69 9.74
N ILE A 75 -5.51 5.68 10.31
CA ILE A 75 -6.96 5.63 10.47
C ILE A 75 -7.31 5.64 11.95
N VAL A 76 -8.22 6.51 12.34
CA VAL A 76 -8.71 6.65 13.71
C VAL A 76 -10.20 6.33 13.77
N GLY A 77 -10.69 5.98 14.96
CA GLY A 77 -12.10 5.75 15.22
C GLY A 77 -12.36 5.45 16.69
N THR A 78 -13.64 5.47 17.08
CA THR A 78 -14.12 5.23 18.45
C THR A 78 -15.02 3.99 18.47
N LYS A 79 -15.07 3.23 19.57
CA LYS A 79 -15.89 2.02 19.68
C LYS A 79 -17.17 2.27 20.49
#